data_AF-A0A956CZ96-F1
#
_entry.id   AF-A0A956CZ96-F1
#
_cell.length_a   1.000
_cell.length_b   1.000
_cell.length_c   1.000
_cell.angle_alpha   90.00
_cell.angle_beta   90.00
_cell.angle_gamma   90.00
#
_symmetry.space_group_name_H-M   'P 1'
#
loop_
_entity.id
_entity.type
_entity.pdbx_description
1 polymer ?
#
loop_
_entity_poly.entity_id
_entity_poly.type
_entity_poly.pdbx_seq_one_letter_code
_entity_poly.pdbx_strand_id
1 'polypeptide(L)'
;MRRRRPIAGRELAAAYLTAKRTVLDAGFEAEVAWQEYACHAPLSEARFLSEAAWVVLNAGMREAVVRQLFPQIAAAFDGFVNATAAAAAARNGGREIALGVFGHPGKIDAIVSIVDHVAEHGLDEVLGRLATDGVEALQCFPYLGPATSLHLAKNLGYDVAKPDRHLTRIAQACGYSDPQVLCRDVFEFLGEPVPVVDLVFWRFATLSHNYVGELLRVVSASSPRQRPGAPATPPAKTGPAVH
;
A
#
# COMPACT_ATOMS: atom_id res chain seq x y z
N MET A 1 -11.25 -9.47 -23.83
CA MET A 1 -10.44 -8.26 -23.57
C MET A 1 -9.01 -8.51 -24.02
N ARG A 2 -8.45 -7.67 -24.92
CA ARG A 2 -7.01 -7.77 -25.27
C ARG A 2 -6.18 -7.33 -24.07
N ARG A 3 -5.27 -8.18 -23.57
CA ARG A 3 -4.30 -7.80 -22.53
C ARG A 3 -3.45 -6.65 -23.06
N ARG A 4 -3.47 -5.49 -22.38
CA ARG A 4 -2.51 -4.41 -22.65
C ARG A 4 -1.12 -4.91 -22.24
N ARG A 5 -0.09 -4.58 -23.04
CA ARG A 5 1.29 -4.80 -22.61
C ARG A 5 1.59 -3.86 -21.43
N PRO A 6 2.41 -4.31 -20.45
CA PRO A 6 2.98 -3.41 -19.45
C PRO A 6 3.66 -2.22 -20.13
N ILE A 7 3.51 -1.03 -19.53
CA ILE A 7 4.25 0.17 -19.94
C ILE A 7 5.76 -0.04 -19.73
N ALA A 8 6.59 0.69 -20.47
CA ALA A 8 8.03 0.54 -20.32
C ALA A 8 8.49 1.03 -18.95
N GLY A 9 9.52 0.41 -18.36
CA GLY A 9 9.96 0.75 -17.00
C GLY A 9 10.36 2.22 -16.80
N ARG A 10 10.93 2.88 -17.83
CA ARG A 10 11.18 4.34 -17.80
C ARG A 10 9.89 5.17 -17.68
N GLU A 11 8.83 4.76 -18.37
CA GLU A 11 7.54 5.45 -18.34
C GLU A 11 6.85 5.22 -16.99
N LEU A 12 6.94 3.99 -16.45
CA LEU A 12 6.45 3.66 -15.12
C LEU A 12 7.17 4.47 -14.04
N ALA A 13 8.50 4.56 -14.11
CA ALA A 13 9.30 5.36 -13.19
C ALA A 13 8.92 6.84 -13.24
N ALA A 14 8.76 7.42 -14.44
CA ALA A 14 8.33 8.80 -14.60
C ALA A 14 6.93 9.06 -14.02
N ALA A 15 6.00 8.13 -14.26
CA ALA A 15 4.66 8.18 -13.71
C ALA A 15 4.66 8.10 -12.17
N TYR A 16 5.45 7.19 -11.61
CA TYR A 16 5.63 7.06 -10.17
C TYR A 16 6.22 8.31 -9.54
N LEU A 17 7.32 8.84 -10.07
CA LEU A 17 7.97 10.05 -9.53
C LEU A 17 7.03 11.27 -9.58
N THR A 18 6.19 11.35 -10.62
CA THR A 18 5.15 12.40 -10.69
C THR A 18 4.08 12.23 -9.61
N ALA A 19 3.63 10.99 -9.38
CA ALA A 19 2.70 10.68 -8.28
C ALA A 19 3.33 10.98 -6.92
N LYS A 20 4.57 10.55 -6.67
CA LYS A 20 5.32 10.84 -5.44
C LYS A 20 5.44 12.34 -5.22
N ARG A 21 5.85 13.10 -6.25
CA ARG A 21 5.94 14.56 -6.14
C ARG A 21 4.60 15.20 -5.77
N THR A 22 3.51 14.76 -6.39
CA THR A 22 2.16 15.25 -6.10
C THR A 22 1.75 14.96 -4.65
N VAL A 23 2.08 13.77 -4.14
CA VAL A 23 1.81 13.36 -2.75
C VAL A 23 2.61 14.22 -1.76
N LEU A 24 3.89 14.45 -2.03
CA LEU A 24 4.74 15.29 -1.19
C LEU A 24 4.25 16.75 -1.22
N ASP A 25 3.99 17.33 -2.40
CA ASP A 25 3.49 18.71 -2.53
C ASP A 25 2.11 18.92 -1.84
N ALA A 26 1.36 17.84 -1.60
CA ALA A 26 0.10 17.86 -0.87
C ALA A 26 0.26 17.73 0.66
N GLY A 27 1.48 17.67 1.19
CA GLY A 27 1.77 17.66 2.63
C GLY A 27 1.82 16.27 3.28
N PHE A 28 2.03 15.21 2.52
CA PHE A 28 2.07 13.82 3.01
C PHE A 28 3.49 13.27 3.23
N GLU A 29 4.49 14.15 3.34
CA GLU A 29 5.90 13.74 3.53
C GLU A 29 6.09 12.90 4.78
N ALA A 30 5.41 13.25 5.87
CA ALA A 30 5.49 12.50 7.13
C ALA A 30 4.94 11.06 6.99
N GLU A 31 3.92 10.86 6.16
CA GLU A 31 3.35 9.52 5.93
C GLU A 31 4.27 8.66 5.07
N VAL A 32 4.90 9.26 4.06
CA VAL A 32 5.91 8.58 3.22
C VAL A 32 7.14 8.21 4.06
N ALA A 33 7.67 9.17 4.84
CA ALA A 33 8.82 8.93 5.71
C ALA A 33 8.52 7.87 6.80
N TRP A 34 7.29 7.85 7.33
CA TRP A 34 6.84 6.80 8.24
C TRP A 34 6.89 5.42 7.58
N GLN A 35 6.39 5.28 6.35
CA GLN A 35 6.39 3.99 5.66
C GLN A 35 7.80 3.54 5.28
N GLU A 36 8.69 4.47 4.90
CA GLU A 36 10.11 4.20 4.67
C GLU A 36 10.79 3.69 5.95
N TYR A 37 10.58 4.37 7.09
CA TYR A 37 11.08 3.92 8.38
C TYR A 37 10.53 2.53 8.75
N ALA A 38 9.24 2.32 8.54
CA ALA A 38 8.54 1.06 8.81
C ALA A 38 9.14 -0.15 8.08
N CYS A 39 9.69 0.02 6.87
CA CYS A 39 10.34 -1.03 6.08
C CYS A 39 11.69 -1.49 6.67
N HIS A 40 12.31 -0.69 7.54
CA HIS A 40 13.66 -0.95 8.07
C HIS A 40 13.70 -1.09 9.59
N ALA A 41 12.71 -0.53 10.29
CA ALA A 41 12.66 -0.56 11.73
C ALA A 41 12.24 -1.94 12.26
N PRO A 42 12.86 -2.42 13.35
CA PRO A 42 12.37 -3.59 14.08
C PRO A 42 10.89 -3.42 14.45
N LEU A 43 10.12 -4.52 14.39
CA LEU A 43 8.73 -4.48 14.79
C LEU A 43 8.62 -4.54 16.32
N SER A 44 7.96 -3.54 16.90
CA SER A 44 7.58 -3.53 18.31
C SER A 44 6.12 -3.96 18.50
N GLU A 45 5.76 -4.41 19.71
CA GLU A 45 4.36 -4.67 20.08
C GLU A 45 3.48 -3.45 19.81
N ALA A 46 3.93 -2.26 20.22
CA ALA A 46 3.13 -1.05 20.05
C ALA A 46 2.79 -0.77 18.59
N ARG A 47 3.78 -0.94 17.71
CA ARG A 47 3.56 -0.79 16.28
C ARG A 47 2.64 -1.89 15.74
N PHE A 48 2.85 -3.15 16.13
CA PHE A 48 1.98 -4.25 15.68
C PHE A 48 0.52 -4.01 16.07
N LEU A 49 0.26 -3.70 17.35
CA LEU A 49 -1.08 -3.52 17.88
C LEU A 49 -1.78 -2.29 17.28
N SER A 50 -1.08 -1.17 17.19
CA SER A 50 -1.62 0.05 16.57
C SER A 50 -1.99 -0.18 15.12
N GLU A 51 -1.11 -0.82 14.33
CA GLU A 51 -1.39 -1.11 12.92
C GLU A 51 -2.50 -2.16 12.74
N ALA A 52 -2.53 -3.20 13.58
CA ALA A 52 -3.60 -4.19 13.55
C ALA A 52 -4.96 -3.54 13.83
N ALA A 53 -5.05 -2.69 14.86
CA ALA A 53 -6.25 -1.94 15.17
C ALA A 53 -6.64 -0.99 14.04
N TRP A 54 -5.67 -0.26 13.48
CA TRP A 54 -5.89 0.62 12.32
C TRP A 54 -6.51 -0.14 11.14
N VAL A 55 -5.98 -1.32 10.80
CA VAL A 55 -6.46 -2.14 9.69
C VAL A 55 -7.86 -2.69 9.96
N VAL A 56 -8.12 -3.22 11.15
CA VAL A 56 -9.45 -3.72 11.56
C VAL A 56 -10.50 -2.62 11.42
N LEU A 57 -10.21 -1.41 11.89
CA LEU A 57 -11.13 -0.28 11.80
C LEU A 57 -11.38 0.15 10.35
N ASN A 58 -10.33 0.14 9.52
CA ASN A 58 -10.39 0.49 8.09
C ASN A 58 -11.12 -0.55 7.23
N ALA A 59 -11.32 -1.78 7.69
CA ALA A 59 -12.01 -2.81 6.93
C ALA A 59 -13.44 -2.38 6.58
N GLY A 60 -13.70 -1.99 5.32
CA GLY A 60 -15.01 -1.49 4.88
C GLY A 60 -15.35 -0.06 5.30
N MET A 61 -14.38 0.73 5.78
CA MET A 61 -14.59 2.13 6.21
C MET A 61 -13.83 3.12 5.33
N ARG A 62 -14.25 4.39 5.35
CA ARG A 62 -13.46 5.48 4.79
C ARG A 62 -12.29 5.76 5.72
N GLU A 63 -11.09 5.78 5.15
CA GLU A 63 -9.85 6.01 5.89
C GLU A 63 -9.85 7.33 6.67
N ALA A 64 -10.34 8.42 6.07
CA ALA A 64 -10.48 9.71 6.75
C ALA A 64 -11.35 9.66 8.03
N VAL A 65 -12.39 8.80 8.06
CA VAL A 65 -13.22 8.62 9.27
C VAL A 65 -12.43 7.89 10.35
N VAL A 66 -11.71 6.83 9.98
CA VAL A 66 -10.86 6.10 10.94
C VAL A 66 -9.75 6.99 11.46
N ARG A 67 -9.07 7.74 10.59
CA ARG A 67 -8.01 8.70 10.96
C ARG A 67 -8.46 9.69 12.02
N GLN A 68 -9.67 10.23 11.88
CA GLN A 68 -10.22 11.18 12.84
C GLN A 68 -10.49 10.54 14.21
N LEU A 69 -10.97 9.29 14.25
CA LEU A 69 -11.38 8.61 15.48
C LEU A 69 -10.24 7.84 16.15
N PHE A 70 -9.22 7.45 15.40
CA PHE A 70 -8.16 6.56 15.86
C PHE A 70 -7.43 7.04 17.11
N PRO A 71 -7.09 8.34 17.30
CA PRO A 71 -6.43 8.78 18.53
C PRO A 71 -7.24 8.50 19.80
N GLN A 72 -8.58 8.62 19.73
CA GLN A 72 -9.46 8.33 20.88
C GLN A 72 -9.56 6.82 21.14
N ILE A 73 -9.56 6.01 20.07
CA ILE A 73 -9.53 4.55 20.19
C ILE A 73 -8.18 4.11 20.79
N ALA A 74 -7.06 4.60 20.27
CA ALA A 74 -5.74 4.29 20.81
C ALA A 74 -5.63 4.66 22.29
N ALA A 75 -6.12 5.83 22.70
CA ALA A 75 -6.17 6.23 24.10
C ALA A 75 -6.98 5.25 24.99
N ALA A 76 -8.06 4.66 24.46
CA ALA A 76 -8.84 3.66 25.18
C ALA A 76 -8.08 2.33 25.42
N PHE A 77 -7.00 2.09 24.68
CA PHE A 77 -6.10 0.95 24.82
C PHE A 77 -4.69 1.36 25.31
N ASP A 78 -4.61 2.43 26.12
CA ASP A 78 -3.35 2.96 26.68
C ASP A 78 -2.30 3.29 25.60
N GLY A 79 -2.76 3.86 24.48
CA GLY A 79 -1.92 4.19 23.34
C GLY A 79 -1.28 2.99 22.64
N PHE A 80 -1.74 1.76 22.95
CA PHE A 80 -1.11 0.52 22.53
C PHE A 80 0.36 0.39 22.93
N VAL A 81 0.81 0.96 24.06
CA VAL A 81 2.24 0.95 24.44
C VAL A 81 2.88 -0.45 24.50
N ASN A 82 2.10 -1.46 24.91
CA ASN A 82 2.41 -2.89 24.83
C ASN A 82 1.11 -3.70 25.02
N ALA A 83 1.16 -5.01 24.74
CA ALA A 83 -0.03 -5.86 24.78
C ALA A 83 -0.61 -6.00 26.19
N THR A 84 0.24 -6.15 27.21
CA THR A 84 -0.20 -6.28 28.61
C THR A 84 -0.99 -5.05 29.07
N ALA A 85 -0.46 -3.85 28.81
CA ALA A 85 -1.11 -2.58 29.17
C ALA A 85 -2.41 -2.37 28.39
N ALA A 86 -2.40 -2.62 27.07
CA ALA A 86 -3.60 -2.52 26.24
C ALA A 86 -4.69 -3.51 26.70
N ALA A 87 -4.32 -4.74 27.06
CA ALA A 87 -5.25 -5.76 27.55
C ALA A 87 -5.83 -5.37 28.92
N ALA A 88 -5.01 -4.82 29.81
CA ALA A 88 -5.47 -4.29 31.08
C ALA A 88 -6.42 -3.10 30.88
N ALA A 89 -6.10 -2.16 29.98
CA ALA A 89 -6.96 -1.03 29.64
C ALA A 89 -8.31 -1.51 29.08
N ALA A 90 -8.30 -2.48 28.17
CA ALA A 90 -9.51 -3.09 27.62
C ALA A 90 -10.43 -3.65 28.72
N ARG A 91 -9.87 -4.41 29.68
CA ARG A 91 -10.60 -4.95 30.84
C ARG A 91 -11.09 -3.88 31.83
N ASN A 92 -10.38 -2.76 31.92
CA ASN A 92 -10.69 -1.64 32.82
C ASN A 92 -11.56 -0.56 32.16
N GLY A 93 -12.48 -0.94 31.25
CA GLY A 93 -13.44 -0.04 30.63
C GLY A 93 -13.01 0.55 29.28
N GLY A 94 -11.77 0.28 28.82
CA GLY A 94 -11.26 0.74 27.53
C GLY A 94 -12.09 0.23 26.35
N ARG A 95 -12.59 -1.01 26.43
CA ARG A 95 -13.48 -1.58 25.43
C ARG A 95 -14.77 -0.76 25.29
N GLU A 96 -15.41 -0.41 26.40
CA GLU A 96 -16.66 0.36 26.42
C GLU A 96 -16.44 1.78 25.89
N ILE A 97 -15.32 2.41 26.23
CA ILE A 97 -14.92 3.72 25.69
C ILE A 97 -14.74 3.62 24.17
N ALA A 98 -13.95 2.65 23.69
CA ALA A 98 -13.72 2.47 22.26
C ALA A 98 -15.02 2.19 21.49
N LEU A 99 -15.94 1.42 22.10
CA LEU A 99 -17.27 1.18 21.54
C LEU A 99 -18.12 2.46 21.49
N GLY A 100 -18.05 3.32 22.51
CA GLY A 100 -18.71 4.63 22.51
C GLY A 100 -18.19 5.58 21.43
N VAL A 101 -16.91 5.46 21.07
CA VAL A 101 -16.28 6.27 20.00
C VAL A 101 -16.63 5.75 18.61
N PHE A 102 -16.55 4.44 18.38
CA PHE A 102 -16.60 3.87 17.03
C PHE A 102 -17.94 3.20 16.68
N GLY A 103 -18.69 2.73 17.67
CA GLY A 103 -20.03 2.17 17.50
C GLY A 103 -20.11 0.81 16.77
N HIS A 104 -18.99 0.09 16.65
CA HIS A 104 -18.96 -1.21 15.95
C HIS A 104 -18.42 -2.34 16.84
N PRO A 105 -19.28 -3.09 17.55
CA PRO A 105 -18.85 -4.07 18.56
C PRO A 105 -17.89 -5.11 17.97
N GLY A 106 -18.22 -5.72 16.83
CA GLY A 106 -17.37 -6.76 16.25
C GLY A 106 -15.94 -6.31 15.90
N LYS A 107 -15.73 -5.02 15.59
CA LYS A 107 -14.38 -4.50 15.29
C LYS A 107 -13.62 -4.16 16.56
N ILE A 108 -14.30 -3.63 17.57
CA ILE A 108 -13.68 -3.40 18.88
C ILE A 108 -13.32 -4.74 19.53
N ASP A 109 -14.20 -5.74 19.46
CA ASP A 109 -13.94 -7.09 19.95
C ASP A 109 -12.78 -7.77 19.21
N ALA A 110 -12.63 -7.51 17.91
CA ALA A 110 -11.47 -7.96 17.15
C ALA A 110 -10.16 -7.35 17.65
N ILE A 111 -10.16 -6.05 17.96
CA ILE A 111 -8.98 -5.38 18.55
C ILE A 111 -8.64 -5.98 19.90
N VAL A 112 -9.64 -6.16 20.78
CA VAL A 112 -9.47 -6.81 22.09
C VAL A 112 -8.88 -8.20 21.93
N SER A 113 -9.42 -9.01 21.01
CA SER A 113 -8.93 -10.37 20.74
C SER A 113 -7.48 -10.40 20.26
N ILE A 114 -7.05 -9.46 19.42
CA ILE A 114 -5.66 -9.36 18.96
C ILE A 114 -4.75 -8.95 20.13
N VAL A 115 -5.17 -7.95 20.90
CA VAL A 115 -4.44 -7.47 22.09
C VAL A 115 -4.26 -8.59 23.11
N ASP A 116 -5.32 -9.33 23.44
CA ASP A 116 -5.27 -10.43 24.39
C ASP A 116 -4.38 -11.56 23.87
N HIS A 117 -4.46 -11.90 22.58
CA HIS A 117 -3.59 -12.92 21.99
C HIS A 117 -2.10 -12.54 22.13
N VAL A 118 -1.72 -11.30 21.79
CA VAL A 118 -0.32 -10.87 21.94
C VAL A 118 0.09 -10.79 23.42
N ALA A 119 -0.82 -10.44 24.33
CA ALA A 119 -0.53 -10.40 25.76
C ALA A 119 -0.31 -11.80 26.35
N GLU A 120 -1.00 -12.81 25.85
CA GLU A 120 -0.88 -14.21 26.30
C GLU A 120 0.30 -14.93 25.68
N HIS A 121 0.53 -14.72 24.37
CA HIS A 121 1.46 -15.50 23.56
C HIS A 121 2.75 -14.77 23.19
N GLY A 122 2.76 -13.44 23.32
CA GLY A 122 3.85 -12.58 22.87
C GLY A 122 3.84 -12.32 21.36
N LEU A 123 4.47 -11.23 20.95
CA LEU A 123 4.61 -10.87 19.53
C LEU A 123 5.46 -11.89 18.75
N ASP A 124 6.41 -12.55 19.42
CA ASP A 124 7.30 -13.53 18.80
C ASP A 124 6.54 -14.73 18.22
N GLU A 125 5.42 -15.13 18.82
CA GLU A 125 4.57 -16.19 18.26
C GLU A 125 3.98 -15.75 16.90
N VAL A 126 3.46 -14.52 16.83
CA VAL A 126 2.91 -13.95 15.59
C VAL A 126 3.99 -13.85 14.51
N LEU A 127 5.19 -13.38 14.90
CA LEU A 127 6.34 -13.27 13.99
C LEU A 127 6.82 -14.62 13.49
N GLY A 128 6.88 -15.64 14.36
CA GLY A 128 7.24 -17.01 14.00
C GLY A 128 6.27 -17.60 12.98
N ARG A 129 4.97 -17.36 13.16
CA ARG A 129 3.94 -17.78 12.20
C ARG A 129 4.03 -17.02 10.88
N LEU A 130 4.27 -15.70 10.91
CA LEU A 130 4.54 -14.92 9.69
C LEU A 130 5.77 -15.43 8.93
N ALA A 131 6.81 -15.85 9.64
CA ALA A 131 8.02 -16.42 9.02
C ALA A 131 7.76 -17.79 8.38
N THR A 132 6.85 -18.59 8.94
CA THR A 132 6.57 -19.96 8.49
C THR A 132 5.47 -20.01 7.43
N ASP A 133 4.35 -19.35 7.68
CA ASP A 133 3.12 -19.42 6.88
C ASP A 133 2.93 -18.17 5.99
N GLY A 134 3.86 -17.21 6.05
CA GLY A 134 3.76 -15.95 5.33
C GLY A 134 2.61 -15.06 5.82
N VAL A 135 2.17 -14.13 4.98
CA VAL A 135 1.12 -13.15 5.30
C VAL A 135 -0.23 -13.80 5.62
N GLU A 136 -0.44 -15.04 5.17
CA GLU A 136 -1.65 -15.81 5.41
C GLU A 136 -1.84 -16.12 6.90
N ALA A 137 -0.77 -16.20 7.68
CA ALA A 137 -0.84 -16.40 9.12
C ALA A 137 -1.67 -15.32 9.84
N LEU A 138 -1.67 -14.09 9.33
CA LEU A 138 -2.46 -12.99 9.89
C LEU A 138 -3.98 -13.22 9.75
N GLN A 139 -4.41 -14.11 8.85
CA GLN A 139 -5.83 -14.39 8.64
C GLN A 139 -6.50 -15.16 9.80
N CYS A 140 -5.71 -15.62 10.78
CA CYS A 140 -6.28 -16.15 12.01
C CYS A 140 -6.94 -15.08 12.88
N PHE A 141 -6.59 -13.80 12.71
CA PHE A 141 -7.18 -12.72 13.48
C PHE A 141 -8.53 -12.29 12.88
N PRO A 142 -9.52 -11.96 13.73
CA PRO A 142 -10.80 -11.46 13.25
C PRO A 142 -10.64 -10.20 12.38
N TYR A 143 -11.46 -10.09 11.33
CA TYR A 143 -11.44 -8.98 10.36
C TYR A 143 -10.20 -8.89 9.46
N LEU A 144 -9.23 -9.81 9.57
CA LEU A 144 -8.11 -9.90 8.65
C LEU A 144 -8.35 -10.99 7.59
N GLY A 145 -9.11 -10.66 6.55
CA GLY A 145 -9.17 -11.47 5.32
C GLY A 145 -7.96 -11.23 4.39
N PRO A 146 -7.91 -11.87 3.20
CA PRO A 146 -6.74 -11.84 2.31
C PRO A 146 -6.18 -10.44 2.00
N ALA A 147 -7.05 -9.48 1.66
CA ALA A 147 -6.62 -8.11 1.33
C ALA A 147 -6.22 -7.28 2.57
N THR A 148 -6.85 -7.52 3.71
CA THR A 148 -6.55 -6.82 4.98
C THR A 148 -5.31 -7.38 5.66
N SER A 149 -5.01 -8.67 5.50
CA SER A 149 -3.72 -9.24 5.93
C SER A 149 -2.56 -8.65 5.16
N LEU A 150 -2.70 -8.46 3.84
CA LEU A 150 -1.72 -7.73 3.03
C LEU A 150 -1.61 -6.25 3.44
N HIS A 151 -2.72 -5.62 3.84
CA HIS A 151 -2.70 -4.25 4.38
C HIS A 151 -1.86 -4.17 5.67
N LEU A 152 -2.11 -5.07 6.61
CA LEU A 152 -1.35 -5.12 7.85
C LEU A 152 0.12 -5.41 7.58
N ALA A 153 0.43 -6.49 6.84
CA ALA A 153 1.80 -6.84 6.49
C ALA A 153 2.57 -5.66 5.84
N LYS A 154 1.95 -4.94 4.91
CA LYS A 154 2.52 -3.72 4.32
C LYS A 154 2.84 -2.65 5.38
N ASN A 155 1.90 -2.34 6.27
CA ASN A 155 2.10 -1.35 7.33
C ASN A 155 3.20 -1.79 8.33
N LEU A 156 3.35 -3.11 8.52
CA LEU A 156 4.43 -3.71 9.29
C LEU A 156 5.78 -3.72 8.55
N GLY A 157 5.83 -3.25 7.30
CA GLY A 157 7.05 -3.11 6.51
C GLY A 157 7.43 -4.36 5.70
N TYR A 158 6.56 -5.38 5.66
CA TYR A 158 6.78 -6.53 4.80
C TYR A 158 6.72 -6.11 3.35
N ASP A 159 7.54 -6.78 2.54
CA ASP A 159 7.68 -6.48 1.13
C ASP A 159 6.44 -6.99 0.35
N VAL A 160 5.30 -6.31 0.49
CA VAL A 160 4.02 -6.64 -0.16
C VAL A 160 3.23 -5.38 -0.47
N ALA A 161 2.49 -5.41 -1.58
CA ALA A 161 1.49 -4.41 -1.95
C ALA A 161 0.09 -4.90 -1.57
N LYS A 162 -0.77 -3.97 -1.15
CA LYS A 162 -2.17 -4.25 -0.86
C LYS A 162 -2.99 -4.13 -2.14
N PRO A 163 -3.72 -5.17 -2.57
CA PRO A 163 -4.51 -5.13 -3.80
C PRO A 163 -5.85 -4.42 -3.60
N ASP A 164 -5.84 -3.15 -3.19
CA ASP A 164 -7.07 -2.36 -3.11
C ASP A 164 -7.51 -1.84 -4.50
N ARG A 165 -8.78 -1.44 -4.59
CA ARG A 165 -9.41 -1.02 -5.85
C ARG A 165 -8.64 0.07 -6.61
N HIS A 166 -7.95 0.98 -5.91
CA HIS A 166 -7.23 2.09 -6.52
C HIS A 166 -5.94 1.60 -7.14
N LEU A 167 -5.13 0.85 -6.38
CA LEU A 167 -3.89 0.30 -6.87
C LEU A 167 -4.12 -0.74 -7.97
N THR A 168 -5.16 -1.58 -7.86
CA THR A 168 -5.58 -2.50 -8.94
C THR A 168 -5.92 -1.76 -10.23
N ARG A 169 -6.61 -0.61 -10.15
CA ARG A 169 -6.92 0.20 -11.34
C ARG A 169 -5.67 0.81 -11.96
N ILE A 170 -4.72 1.29 -11.14
CA ILE A 170 -3.43 1.80 -11.63
C ILE A 170 -2.66 0.67 -12.34
N ALA A 171 -2.54 -0.50 -11.71
CA ALA A 171 -1.93 -1.68 -12.29
C ALA A 171 -2.53 -2.02 -13.66
N GLN A 172 -3.84 -2.17 -13.73
CA GLN A 172 -4.53 -2.50 -14.97
C GLN A 172 -4.34 -1.44 -16.06
N ALA A 173 -4.39 -0.15 -15.70
CA ALA A 173 -4.18 0.95 -16.63
C ALA A 173 -2.76 0.94 -17.23
N CYS A 174 -1.77 0.58 -16.41
CA CYS A 174 -0.37 0.42 -16.79
C CYS A 174 -0.06 -0.93 -17.46
N GLY A 175 -1.04 -1.81 -17.66
CA GLY A 175 -0.86 -3.11 -18.32
C GLY A 175 -0.45 -4.26 -17.40
N TYR A 176 -0.53 -4.08 -16.08
CA TYR A 176 -0.24 -5.10 -15.07
C TYR A 176 -1.52 -5.81 -14.63
N SER A 177 -1.43 -7.12 -14.40
CA SER A 177 -2.52 -7.92 -13.83
C SER A 177 -2.55 -7.91 -12.31
N ASP A 178 -1.45 -7.52 -11.68
CA ASP A 178 -1.22 -7.63 -10.24
C ASP A 178 -0.51 -6.35 -9.72
N PRO A 179 -1.10 -5.65 -8.74
CA PRO A 179 -0.46 -4.58 -7.98
C PRO A 179 0.96 -4.88 -7.49
N GLN A 180 1.19 -6.10 -7.01
CA GLN A 180 2.48 -6.51 -6.48
C GLN A 180 3.57 -6.42 -7.54
N VAL A 181 3.27 -6.89 -8.76
CA VAL A 181 4.20 -6.85 -9.89
C VAL A 181 4.45 -5.41 -10.35
N LEU A 182 3.41 -4.57 -10.40
CA LEU A 182 3.60 -3.14 -10.70
C LEU A 182 4.54 -2.47 -9.69
N CYS A 183 4.32 -2.69 -8.39
CA CYS A 183 5.16 -2.09 -7.37
C CYS A 183 6.60 -2.64 -7.39
N ARG A 184 6.78 -3.93 -7.72
CA ARG A 184 8.12 -4.51 -7.92
C ARG A 184 8.86 -3.89 -9.08
N ASP A 185 8.21 -3.67 -10.20
CA ASP A 185 8.87 -3.02 -11.33
C ASP A 185 9.33 -1.60 -10.96
N VAL A 186 8.58 -0.85 -10.14
CA VAL A 186 9.05 0.44 -9.62
C VAL A 186 10.27 0.26 -8.72
N PHE A 187 10.25 -0.71 -7.80
CA PHE A 187 11.40 -1.04 -6.94
C PHE A 187 12.65 -1.39 -7.76
N GLU A 188 12.54 -2.26 -8.77
CA GLU A 188 13.68 -2.66 -9.60
C GLU A 188 14.29 -1.47 -10.36
N PHE A 189 13.49 -0.47 -10.74
CA PHE A 189 13.96 0.70 -11.47
C PHE A 189 14.49 1.83 -10.58
N LEU A 190 13.94 2.00 -9.38
CA LEU A 190 14.21 3.18 -8.53
C LEU A 190 14.75 2.84 -7.12
N GLY A 191 14.74 1.57 -6.73
CA GLY A 191 15.10 1.12 -5.39
C GLY A 191 14.08 1.47 -4.31
N GLU A 192 12.88 1.96 -4.68
CA GLU A 192 11.87 2.35 -3.70
C GLU A 192 11.13 1.14 -3.12
N PRO A 193 11.11 0.93 -1.79
CA PRO A 193 10.45 -0.22 -1.18
C PRO A 193 8.98 -0.31 -1.60
N VAL A 194 8.51 -1.51 -1.87
CA VAL A 194 7.13 -1.68 -2.38
C VAL A 194 6.05 -1.15 -1.45
N PRO A 195 6.13 -1.28 -0.12
CA PRO A 195 5.18 -0.64 0.78
C PRO A 195 5.09 0.88 0.58
N VAL A 196 6.21 1.53 0.24
CA VAL A 196 6.28 2.96 -0.05
C VAL A 196 5.64 3.25 -1.41
N VAL A 197 5.93 2.43 -2.42
CA VAL A 197 5.34 2.57 -3.75
C VAL A 197 3.81 2.42 -3.70
N ASP A 198 3.31 1.41 -2.98
CA ASP A 198 1.89 1.21 -2.69
C ASP A 198 1.27 2.45 -2.05
N LEU A 199 1.88 2.94 -0.95
CA LEU A 199 1.38 4.09 -0.21
C LEU A 199 1.28 5.33 -1.11
N VAL A 200 2.31 5.61 -1.90
CA VAL A 200 2.36 6.77 -2.80
C VAL A 200 1.26 6.68 -3.85
N PHE A 201 1.11 5.55 -4.53
CA PHE A 201 0.05 5.39 -5.53
C PHE A 201 -1.35 5.46 -4.93
N TRP A 202 -1.54 4.84 -3.75
CA TRP A 202 -2.81 4.91 -3.05
C TRP A 202 -3.14 6.34 -2.64
N ARG A 203 -2.20 7.07 -2.03
CA ARG A 203 -2.40 8.46 -1.61
C ARG A 203 -2.66 9.38 -2.79
N PHE A 204 -1.91 9.23 -3.89
CA PHE A 204 -2.17 9.91 -5.16
C PHE A 204 -3.61 9.69 -5.65
N ALA A 205 -4.12 8.46 -5.58
CA ALA A 205 -5.50 8.15 -5.94
C ALA A 205 -6.55 8.73 -4.99
N THR A 206 -6.18 9.12 -3.76
CA THR A 206 -7.08 9.85 -2.85
C THR A 206 -7.11 11.36 -3.09
N LEU A 207 -6.12 11.92 -3.81
CA LEU A 207 -6.00 13.35 -4.10
C LEU A 207 -6.72 13.78 -5.38
N SER A 208 -6.88 12.88 -6.35
CA SER A 208 -7.58 13.16 -7.61
C SER A 208 -8.61 12.08 -7.93
N HIS A 209 -9.79 12.49 -8.39
CA HIS A 209 -10.80 11.56 -8.93
C HIS A 209 -10.42 10.99 -10.30
N ASN A 210 -9.51 11.64 -11.04
CA ASN A 210 -9.03 11.21 -12.36
C ASN A 210 -7.55 10.76 -12.34
N TYR A 211 -7.10 10.24 -11.20
CA TYR A 211 -5.72 9.81 -10.97
C TYR A 211 -5.18 8.88 -12.07
N VAL A 212 -6.00 7.94 -12.58
CA VAL A 212 -5.59 7.05 -13.68
C VAL A 212 -5.29 7.84 -14.96
N GLY A 213 -6.17 8.78 -15.32
CA GLY A 213 -6.00 9.60 -16.52
C GLY A 213 -4.80 10.53 -16.42
N GLU A 214 -4.57 11.12 -15.24
CA GLU A 214 -3.38 11.94 -14.97
C GLU A 214 -2.10 11.14 -15.08
N LEU A 215 -2.06 9.95 -14.50
CA LEU A 215 -0.90 9.04 -14.55
C LEU A 215 -0.58 8.64 -16.00
N LEU A 216 -1.59 8.28 -16.80
CA LEU A 216 -1.40 7.91 -18.21
C LEU A 216 -0.96 9.07 -19.11
N ARG A 217 -1.25 10.32 -18.76
CA ARG A 217 -0.72 11.48 -19.49
C ARG A 217 0.81 11.58 -19.33
N VAL A 218 1.33 11.28 -18.14
CA VAL A 218 2.79 11.27 -17.88
C VAL A 218 3.47 10.17 -18.68
N VAL A 219 2.87 8.97 -18.72
CA VAL A 219 3.35 7.85 -19.53
C VAL A 219 3.43 8.26 -21.00
N SER A 220 2.34 8.83 -21.53
CA SER A 220 2.25 9.24 -22.95
C SER A 220 3.26 10.35 -23.32
N ALA A 221 3.56 11.27 -22.39
CA ALA A 221 4.54 12.32 -22.59
C ALA A 221 6.00 11.81 -22.52
N SER A 222 6.21 10.70 -21.82
CA SER A 222 7.52 10.08 -21.58
C SER A 222 7.89 9.05 -22.63
N SER A 223 6.91 8.56 -23.42
CA SER A 223 7.16 7.69 -24.56
C SER A 223 8.04 8.41 -25.59
N PRO A 224 9.16 7.81 -26.04
CA PRO A 224 9.93 8.38 -27.12
C PRO A 224 9.02 8.52 -28.35
N ARG A 225 8.84 9.76 -28.84
CA ARG A 225 8.16 9.98 -30.12
C ARG A 225 8.84 9.08 -31.13
N GLN A 226 8.10 8.16 -31.75
CA GLN A 226 8.56 7.57 -33.00
C GLN A 226 8.89 8.76 -33.90
N ARG A 227 10.17 8.95 -34.21
CA ARG A 227 10.57 9.93 -35.21
C ARG A 227 9.74 9.61 -36.45
N PRO A 228 9.08 10.59 -37.08
CA PRO A 228 8.48 10.38 -38.40
C PRO A 228 9.55 9.73 -39.26
N GLY A 229 9.23 8.57 -39.85
CA GLY A 229 10.18 7.78 -40.62
C GLY A 229 10.96 8.69 -41.55
N ALA A 230 12.28 8.57 -41.52
CA ALA A 230 13.13 9.23 -42.50
C ALA A 230 12.56 8.93 -43.89
N PRO A 231 12.42 9.93 -44.77
CA PRO A 231 11.86 9.72 -46.10
C PRO A 231 12.65 8.60 -46.79
N ALA A 232 11.92 7.62 -47.33
CA ALA A 232 12.50 6.50 -48.04
C ALA A 232 13.47 7.02 -49.10
N THR A 233 14.73 6.56 -49.01
CA THR A 233 15.75 6.85 -50.01
C THR A 233 15.19 6.42 -51.38
N PRO A 234 15.13 7.32 -52.38
CA PRO A 234 14.60 6.97 -53.68
C PRO A 234 15.46 5.86 -54.31
N PRO A 235 14.85 4.94 -55.06
CA PRO A 235 15.56 3.83 -55.69
C PRO A 235 16.67 4.37 -56.60
N ALA A 236 17.86 3.77 -56.47
CA ALA A 236 19.02 4.07 -57.29
C ALA A 236 18.63 3.91 -58.78
N LYS A 237 18.80 4.98 -59.55
CA LYS A 237 18.61 4.94 -61.00
C LYS A 237 19.65 3.98 -61.60
N THR A 238 19.15 2.96 -62.28
CA THR A 238 19.89 2.07 -63.16
C THR A 238 20.65 2.88 -64.22
N GLY A 239 21.98 2.73 -64.24
CA GLY A 239 22.81 3.21 -65.35
C GLY A 239 22.65 2.30 -66.59
N PRO A 240 22.81 2.83 -67.81
CA PRO A 240 22.60 2.06 -69.02
C PRO A 240 23.77 1.12 -69.29
N ALA A 241 23.44 -0.07 -69.83
CA ALA A 241 24.38 -1.02 -70.39
C ALA A 241 25.12 -0.39 -71.57
N VAL A 242 26.45 -0.50 -71.57
CA VAL A 242 27.31 -0.17 -72.71
C VAL A 242 27.74 -1.49 -73.34
N HIS A 243 27.53 -1.58 -74.65
CA HIS A 243 27.93 -2.66 -75.55
C HIS A 243 29.45 -2.72 -75.75
#